data_AF-A0A853C806-F1
#
_entry.id   AF-A0A853C806-F1
#
_cell.length_a   1.000
_cell.length_b   1.000
_cell.length_c   1.000
_cell.angle_alpha   90.00
_cell.angle_beta   90.00
_cell.angle_gamma   90.00
#
_symmetry.space_group_name_H-M   'P 1'
#
loop_
_entity.id
_entity.type
_entity.pdbx_description
1 polymer ?
#
loop_
_entity_poly.entity_id
_entity_poly.type
_entity_poly.pdbx_seq_one_letter_code
_entity_poly.pdbx_strand_id
1 'polypeptide(L)'
;MDDQASTPDRAPADGPTPDDTRPLASDRPADLPPPPATQTAATPAPPPPPRTGTTLMEPPPPSAPGTAPAEPAPRPGTVAAMTAAGVGLLGAAIVISTIRTRMDGDLDWSNYTVGLGATAVLVLVAVVAAMLVRRRDNALGREELVTWPGTVGILGVALMFSVGLEDQDWLEDVFGYVVGGIIAGLAIVGYLAARRAAFVVLALFGIGIVYANAFEDLFGDVGDENDVAIVAAIALAVFVVGATVLGWLLPTRATSGAAVAAVGVVGFGLIMAGMLLAQMFSSMFSSFGLMDMGPGEESDPFAAPESPDLDFDNDVWVILGLALLLTVMWALAAARTGHSGFTISAIAMPSVVVPLATFVLAVEHPTWWGVAVAAVGAVLLAGGGMLGRLRARSARSAY
;
A
#
# COMPACT_ATOMS: atom_id res chain seq x y z
N MET A 1 -60.08 30.37 12.90
CA MET A 1 -59.46 29.03 12.83
C MET A 1 -58.01 29.26 12.43
N ASP A 2 -57.17 29.83 13.29
CA ASP A 2 -57.00 29.54 14.72
C ASP A 2 -56.68 28.07 14.94
N ASP A 3 -55.39 27.75 15.05
CA ASP A 3 -54.89 27.01 16.20
C ASP A 3 -53.44 27.42 16.49
N GLN A 4 -53.13 27.59 17.78
CA GLN A 4 -51.82 27.98 18.30
C GLN A 4 -51.12 26.77 18.90
N ALA A 5 -49.81 26.67 18.72
CA ALA A 5 -48.93 25.88 19.59
C ALA A 5 -47.53 26.54 19.59
N SER A 6 -47.29 27.56 20.40
CA SER A 6 -46.86 27.46 21.81
C SER A 6 -45.41 26.96 21.96
N THR A 7 -44.47 27.86 21.69
CA THR A 7 -43.07 27.77 22.13
C THR A 7 -42.99 27.82 23.67
N PRO A 8 -42.17 26.97 24.33
CA PRO A 8 -41.94 27.07 25.77
C PRO A 8 -40.89 28.15 26.12
N ASP A 9 -41.16 28.88 27.19
CA ASP A 9 -40.27 29.89 27.78
C ASP A 9 -38.88 29.33 28.12
N ARG A 10 -37.84 30.11 27.82
CA ARG A 10 -36.48 29.91 28.34
C ARG A 10 -36.16 31.03 29.32
N ALA A 11 -36.33 30.73 30.61
CA ALA A 11 -36.03 31.69 31.68
C ALA A 11 -34.53 32.06 31.73
N PRO A 12 -34.18 33.32 32.04
CA PRO A 12 -32.81 33.71 32.35
C PRO A 12 -32.45 33.27 33.77
N ALA A 13 -31.24 32.75 33.96
CA ALA A 13 -30.68 32.45 35.27
C ALA A 13 -29.29 33.08 35.40
N ASP A 14 -29.19 33.96 36.39
CA ASP A 14 -28.07 34.84 36.70
C ASP A 14 -26.72 34.14 36.93
N GLY A 15 -25.62 34.83 36.59
CA GLY A 15 -24.31 34.62 37.24
C GLY A 15 -24.31 35.24 38.65
N PRO A 16 -23.40 34.84 39.58
CA PRO A 16 -21.97 35.17 39.50
C PRO A 16 -21.05 34.02 40.02
N THR A 17 -19.75 34.11 40.32
CA THR A 17 -18.73 35.19 40.41
C THR A 17 -17.33 34.56 40.21
N PRO A 18 -16.27 35.28 39.77
CA PRO A 18 -14.92 34.72 39.78
C PRO A 18 -14.25 34.86 41.16
N ASP A 19 -13.84 33.75 41.76
CA ASP A 19 -12.64 33.63 42.62
C ASP A 19 -12.53 32.22 43.20
N ASP A 20 -11.45 31.49 42.88
CA ASP A 20 -10.92 30.49 43.81
C ASP A 20 -9.39 30.39 43.66
N THR A 21 -8.73 31.41 44.20
CA THR A 21 -7.27 31.44 44.34
C THR A 21 -6.82 30.59 45.52
N ARG A 22 -6.31 29.38 45.25
CA ARG A 22 -5.66 28.53 46.27
C ARG A 22 -4.29 27.98 45.85
N PRO A 23 -3.40 27.70 46.83
CA PRO A 23 -1.99 28.03 46.66
C PRO A 23 -1.06 26.85 46.37
N LEU A 24 0.12 27.21 45.87
CA LEU A 24 1.37 26.44 45.79
C LEU A 24 1.56 25.41 46.92
N ALA A 25 1.63 24.11 46.57
CA ALA A 25 2.27 23.08 47.40
C ALA A 25 2.59 21.79 46.61
N SER A 26 3.75 21.72 45.96
CA SER A 26 4.81 20.73 46.29
C SER A 26 5.84 20.61 45.16
N ASP A 27 7.02 21.18 45.37
CA ASP A 27 8.22 20.73 44.67
C ASP A 27 8.48 19.27 45.07
N ARG A 28 8.22 18.35 44.14
CA ARG A 28 8.77 17.00 44.17
C ARG A 28 9.59 16.85 42.89
N PRO A 29 10.93 16.74 42.95
CA PRO A 29 11.70 16.49 41.75
C PRO A 29 11.23 15.18 41.14
N ALA A 30 10.79 15.24 39.89
CA ALA A 30 10.44 14.05 39.13
C ALA A 30 11.68 13.15 39.06
N ASP A 31 11.50 11.85 39.31
CA ASP A 31 12.56 10.86 39.16
C ASP A 31 13.13 10.95 37.74
N LEU A 32 14.38 11.40 37.63
CA LEU A 32 15.08 11.46 36.35
C LEU A 32 15.13 10.03 35.77
N PRO A 33 14.80 9.84 34.48
CA PRO A 33 15.01 8.54 33.86
C PRO A 33 16.49 8.17 33.98
N PRO A 34 16.83 6.90 34.25
CA PRO A 34 18.22 6.49 34.40
C PRO A 34 18.99 6.84 33.12
N PRO A 35 20.24 7.33 33.24
CA PRO A 35 21.03 7.68 32.07
C PRO A 35 21.17 6.46 31.15
N PRO A 36 21.08 6.63 29.82
CA PRO A 36 21.23 5.52 28.89
C PRO A 36 22.58 4.84 29.16
N ALA A 37 22.55 3.51 29.23
CA ALA A 37 23.73 2.70 29.54
C ALA A 37 24.89 3.13 28.62
N THR A 38 25.94 3.68 29.22
CA THR A 38 27.11 4.14 28.49
C THR A 38 27.70 2.94 27.78
N GLN A 39 27.60 2.91 26.44
CA GLN A 39 28.30 1.91 25.65
C GLN A 39 29.79 2.19 25.80
N THR A 40 30.40 1.53 26.78
CA THR A 40 31.85 1.46 26.93
C THR A 40 32.37 0.77 25.69
N ALA A 41 32.77 1.55 24.68
CA ALA A 41 33.44 1.04 23.51
C ALA A 41 34.63 0.21 23.99
N ALA A 42 34.62 -1.08 23.67
CA ALA A 42 35.65 -1.99 24.13
C ALA A 42 37.00 -1.50 23.60
N THR A 43 37.85 -0.97 24.49
CA THR A 43 39.21 -0.56 24.15
C THR A 43 39.91 -1.75 23.50
N PRO A 44 40.47 -1.61 22.28
CA PRO A 44 41.25 -2.68 21.68
C PRO A 44 42.37 -3.07 22.63
N ALA A 45 42.46 -4.36 22.98
CA ALA A 45 43.51 -4.84 23.84
C ALA A 45 44.89 -4.50 23.23
N PRO A 46 45.84 -3.96 24.01
CA PRO A 46 47.16 -3.64 23.48
C PRO A 46 47.85 -4.91 22.96
N PRO A 47 48.65 -4.82 21.88
CA PRO A 47 49.34 -5.98 21.33
C PRO A 47 50.26 -6.61 22.40
N PRO A 48 50.31 -7.95 22.49
CA PRO A 48 51.13 -8.61 23.51
C PRO A 48 52.62 -8.30 23.29
N PRO A 49 53.42 -8.18 24.37
CA PRO A 49 54.84 -7.87 24.25
C PRO A 49 55.59 -8.99 23.51
N PRO A 50 56.61 -8.66 22.70
CA PRO A 50 57.38 -9.66 21.97
C PRO A 50 58.12 -10.58 22.95
N ARG A 51 57.69 -11.85 23.03
CA ARG A 51 58.36 -12.86 23.84
C ARG A 51 59.63 -13.35 23.14
N THR A 52 60.77 -12.92 23.65
CA THR A 52 62.08 -13.41 23.25
C THR A 52 62.31 -14.83 23.77
N GLY A 53 62.31 -15.82 22.88
CA GLY A 53 62.97 -17.12 23.06
C GLY A 53 62.33 -18.14 24.01
N THR A 54 61.79 -19.22 23.45
CA THR A 54 62.42 -20.55 23.51
C THR A 54 61.65 -21.54 22.64
N THR A 55 62.38 -22.43 21.96
CA THR A 55 61.80 -23.40 21.02
C THR A 55 61.17 -24.59 21.72
N LEU A 56 59.85 -24.70 21.63
CA LEU A 56 59.11 -25.94 21.83
C LEU A 56 58.14 -26.08 20.66
N MET A 57 58.17 -27.21 19.95
CA MET A 57 57.25 -27.47 18.84
C MET A 57 55.83 -27.68 19.40
N GLU A 58 55.06 -26.60 19.45
CA GLU A 58 53.62 -26.70 19.59
C GLU A 58 53.06 -27.30 18.28
N PRO A 59 52.31 -28.41 18.32
CA PRO A 59 51.71 -28.97 17.12
C PRO A 59 50.76 -27.93 16.51
N PRO A 60 50.70 -27.79 15.17
CA PRO A 60 49.85 -26.80 14.55
C PRO A 60 48.40 -27.00 15.02
N PRO A 61 47.68 -25.93 15.41
CA PRO A 61 46.30 -26.06 15.84
C PRO A 61 45.48 -26.74 14.73
N PRO A 62 44.55 -27.65 15.08
CA PRO A 62 43.76 -28.35 14.08
C PRO A 62 43.06 -27.32 13.20
N SER A 63 43.31 -27.41 11.89
CA SER A 63 42.72 -26.52 10.90
C SER A 63 41.22 -26.41 11.16
N ALA A 64 40.75 -25.21 11.50
CA ALA A 64 39.32 -24.98 11.73
C ALA A 64 38.55 -25.53 10.52
N PRO A 65 37.46 -26.30 10.74
CA PRO A 65 36.73 -26.92 9.64
C PRO A 65 36.33 -25.82 8.67
N GLY A 66 36.90 -25.87 7.47
CA GLY A 66 36.83 -24.75 6.54
C GLY A 66 35.39 -24.38 6.31
N THR A 67 35.03 -23.12 6.58
CA THR A 67 33.74 -22.57 6.18
C THR A 67 33.58 -22.85 4.70
N ALA A 68 32.69 -23.80 4.37
CA ALA A 68 32.42 -24.17 3.00
C ALA A 68 32.13 -22.90 2.19
N PRO A 69 32.66 -22.76 0.96
CA PRO A 69 32.40 -21.57 0.15
C PRO A 69 30.91 -21.31 0.12
N ALA A 70 30.48 -20.13 0.61
CA ALA A 70 29.07 -19.81 0.74
C ALA A 70 28.42 -19.97 -0.64
N GLU A 71 27.59 -21.00 -0.78
CA GLU A 71 27.06 -21.41 -2.08
C GLU A 71 26.25 -20.23 -2.65
N PRO A 72 26.58 -19.76 -3.87
CA PRO A 72 26.05 -18.49 -4.36
C PRO A 72 24.52 -18.56 -4.44
N ALA A 73 23.85 -17.76 -3.61
CA ALA A 73 22.42 -17.84 -3.39
C ALA A 73 21.64 -17.90 -4.71
N PRO A 74 20.72 -18.87 -4.89
CA PRO A 74 20.05 -19.11 -6.16
C PRO A 74 19.24 -17.87 -6.55
N ARG A 75 19.60 -17.27 -7.70
CA ARG A 75 19.03 -16.01 -8.16
C ARG A 75 17.50 -16.13 -8.37
N PRO A 76 16.67 -15.20 -7.84
CA PRO A 76 15.21 -15.32 -7.86
C PRO A 76 14.63 -15.45 -9.28
N GLY A 77 15.24 -14.78 -10.26
CA GLY A 77 15.04 -15.04 -11.68
C GLY A 77 13.62 -14.74 -12.17
N THR A 78 13.32 -15.21 -13.38
CA THR A 78 12.08 -14.86 -14.10
C THR A 78 10.77 -15.21 -13.39
N VAL A 79 10.79 -16.09 -12.38
CA VAL A 79 9.59 -16.43 -11.58
C VAL A 79 9.16 -15.23 -10.73
N ALA A 80 10.12 -14.53 -10.12
CA ALA A 80 9.87 -13.32 -9.34
C ALA A 80 9.19 -12.23 -10.20
N ALA A 81 9.74 -11.96 -11.40
CA ALA A 81 9.20 -10.97 -12.34
C ALA A 81 7.74 -11.27 -12.73
N MET A 82 7.45 -12.50 -13.15
CA MET A 82 6.10 -12.90 -13.57
C MET A 82 5.12 -12.88 -12.39
N THR A 83 5.58 -13.22 -11.18
CA THR A 83 4.79 -13.15 -9.95
C THR A 83 4.45 -11.70 -9.61
N ALA A 84 5.44 -10.80 -9.62
CA ALA A 84 5.25 -9.39 -9.32
C ALA A 84 4.24 -8.72 -10.27
N ALA A 85 4.45 -8.88 -11.59
CA ALA A 85 3.56 -8.33 -12.60
C ALA A 85 2.15 -8.96 -12.53
N GLY A 86 2.06 -10.27 -12.33
CA GLY A 86 0.77 -10.96 -12.21
C GLY A 86 -0.05 -10.53 -10.98
N VAL A 87 0.61 -10.35 -9.83
CA VAL A 87 0.01 -9.82 -8.61
C VAL A 87 -0.40 -8.36 -8.78
N GLY A 88 0.44 -7.53 -9.40
CA GLY A 88 0.15 -6.12 -9.64
C GLY A 88 -1.07 -5.90 -10.56
N LEU A 89 -1.21 -6.72 -11.60
CA LEU A 89 -2.40 -6.67 -12.46
C LEU A 89 -3.66 -7.15 -11.72
N LEU A 90 -3.59 -8.26 -10.97
CA LEU A 90 -4.74 -8.68 -10.16
C LEU A 90 -5.11 -7.64 -9.09
N GLY A 91 -4.14 -6.96 -8.48
CA GLY A 91 -4.35 -5.82 -7.60
C GLY A 91 -5.08 -4.66 -8.31
N ALA A 92 -4.66 -4.31 -9.52
CA ALA A 92 -5.34 -3.31 -10.34
C ALA A 92 -6.80 -3.69 -10.66
N ALA A 93 -7.07 -4.95 -11.02
CA ALA A 93 -8.43 -5.43 -11.27
C ALA A 93 -9.32 -5.37 -10.01
N ILE A 94 -8.76 -5.67 -8.84
CA ILE A 94 -9.44 -5.49 -7.55
C ILE A 94 -9.78 -4.01 -7.32
N VAL A 95 -8.82 -3.09 -7.48
CA VAL A 95 -9.06 -1.66 -7.25
C VAL A 95 -10.07 -1.07 -8.24
N ILE A 96 -10.00 -1.44 -9.54
CA ILE A 96 -11.02 -1.07 -10.53
C ILE A 96 -12.40 -1.55 -10.08
N SER A 97 -12.51 -2.83 -9.70
CA SER A 97 -13.75 -3.42 -9.19
C SER A 97 -14.28 -2.66 -7.97
N THR A 98 -13.44 -2.43 -6.95
CA THR A 98 -13.83 -1.73 -5.72
C THR A 98 -14.50 -0.39 -6.02
N ILE A 99 -13.84 0.46 -6.81
CA ILE A 99 -14.33 1.83 -7.03
C ILE A 99 -15.50 1.86 -8.03
N ARG A 100 -15.56 0.95 -9.01
CA ARG A 100 -16.64 0.93 -10.03
C ARG A 100 -17.91 0.22 -9.57
N THR A 101 -17.84 -0.72 -8.61
CA THR A 101 -18.98 -1.54 -8.18
C THR A 101 -20.15 -0.72 -7.59
N ARG A 102 -19.88 0.47 -7.05
CA ARG A 102 -20.84 1.33 -6.34
C ARG A 102 -21.09 2.68 -6.98
N MET A 103 -20.52 2.92 -8.17
CA MET A 103 -20.55 4.24 -8.82
C MET A 103 -21.97 4.72 -9.13
N ASP A 104 -22.90 3.80 -9.39
CA ASP A 104 -24.32 4.09 -9.71
C ASP A 104 -25.24 3.96 -8.48
N GLY A 105 -24.68 3.87 -7.26
CA GLY A 105 -25.40 3.69 -5.99
C GLY A 105 -25.72 2.22 -5.66
N ASP A 106 -26.30 1.49 -6.62
CA ASP A 106 -26.54 0.05 -6.48
C ASP A 106 -25.26 -0.79 -6.64
N LEU A 107 -25.26 -2.01 -6.08
CA LEU A 107 -24.16 -2.97 -6.22
C LEU A 107 -24.13 -3.61 -7.63
N ASP A 108 -23.22 -3.16 -8.51
CA ASP A 108 -22.97 -3.84 -9.77
C ASP A 108 -22.21 -5.16 -9.58
N TRP A 109 -22.99 -6.25 -9.54
CA TRP A 109 -22.48 -7.63 -9.50
C TRP A 109 -21.48 -7.96 -10.61
N SER A 110 -21.53 -7.28 -11.77
CA SER A 110 -20.62 -7.52 -12.89
C SER A 110 -19.20 -7.08 -12.53
N ASN A 111 -19.02 -5.85 -12.04
CA ASN A 111 -17.74 -5.38 -11.52
C ASN A 111 -17.35 -6.12 -10.23
N TYR A 112 -18.29 -6.36 -9.31
CA TYR A 112 -18.00 -6.98 -8.01
C TYR A 112 -17.44 -8.41 -8.13
N THR A 113 -18.04 -9.22 -9.01
CA THR A 113 -17.59 -10.60 -9.23
C THR A 113 -16.21 -10.70 -9.87
N VAL A 114 -15.78 -9.69 -10.64
CA VAL A 114 -14.41 -9.61 -11.18
C VAL A 114 -13.39 -9.37 -10.06
N GLY A 115 -13.66 -8.46 -9.12
CA GLY A 115 -12.80 -8.21 -7.98
C GLY A 115 -12.74 -9.39 -7.00
N LEU A 116 -13.88 -10.03 -6.72
CA LEU A 116 -13.95 -11.29 -5.97
C LEU A 116 -13.15 -12.40 -6.66
N GLY A 117 -13.27 -12.55 -7.98
CA GLY A 117 -12.53 -13.53 -8.77
C GLY A 117 -11.01 -13.30 -8.72
N ALA A 118 -10.57 -12.06 -8.91
CA ALA A 118 -9.15 -11.69 -8.81
C ALA A 118 -8.58 -11.93 -7.40
N THR A 119 -9.35 -11.57 -6.37
CA THR A 119 -9.03 -11.83 -4.96
C THR A 119 -8.92 -13.32 -4.67
N ALA A 120 -9.89 -14.11 -5.13
CA ALA A 120 -9.90 -15.57 -4.96
C ALA A 120 -8.69 -16.23 -5.66
N VAL A 121 -8.27 -15.77 -6.83
CA VAL A 121 -7.06 -16.24 -7.51
C VAL A 121 -5.81 -15.97 -6.64
N LEU A 122 -5.65 -14.76 -6.12
CA LEU A 122 -4.50 -14.40 -5.27
C LEU A 122 -4.43 -15.26 -3.99
N VAL A 123 -5.55 -15.39 -3.28
CA VAL A 123 -5.66 -16.19 -2.05
C VAL A 123 -5.43 -17.68 -2.35
N LEU A 124 -6.04 -18.23 -3.41
CA LEU A 124 -5.87 -19.63 -3.79
C LEU A 124 -4.41 -19.93 -4.16
N VAL A 125 -3.75 -19.06 -4.92
CA VAL A 125 -2.32 -19.20 -5.26
C VAL A 125 -1.47 -19.19 -3.99
N ALA A 126 -1.69 -18.25 -3.06
CA ALA A 126 -0.95 -18.17 -1.81
C ALA A 126 -1.11 -19.42 -0.94
N VAL A 127 -2.36 -19.90 -0.77
CA VAL A 127 -2.68 -21.10 0.02
C VAL A 127 -2.07 -22.36 -0.62
N VAL A 128 -2.24 -22.55 -1.93
CA VAL A 128 -1.66 -23.68 -2.66
C VAL A 128 -0.14 -23.65 -2.60
N ALA A 129 0.50 -22.48 -2.73
CA ALA A 129 1.93 -22.33 -2.56
C ALA A 129 2.39 -22.70 -1.14
N ALA A 130 1.70 -22.23 -0.09
CA ALA A 130 2.02 -22.54 1.30
C ALA A 130 1.91 -24.03 1.62
N MET A 131 0.84 -24.70 1.17
CA MET A 131 0.65 -26.15 1.31
C MET A 131 1.75 -26.95 0.59
N LEU A 132 2.22 -26.46 -0.56
CA LEU A 132 3.29 -27.09 -1.34
C LEU A 132 4.70 -26.81 -0.81
N VAL A 133 4.90 -25.73 -0.05
CA VAL A 133 6.16 -25.39 0.65
C VAL A 133 6.39 -26.31 1.84
N ARG A 134 5.38 -26.51 2.72
CA ARG A 134 5.46 -27.36 3.92
C ARG A 134 5.87 -28.82 3.69
N ARG A 135 5.97 -29.28 2.43
CA ARG A 135 6.35 -30.65 2.05
C ARG A 135 7.75 -30.80 1.42
N ARG A 136 8.53 -29.73 1.20
CA ARG A 136 9.89 -29.78 0.60
C ARG A 136 10.77 -28.58 0.93
N ASP A 137 12.00 -28.83 1.36
CA ASP A 137 13.00 -27.87 1.88
C ASP A 137 13.63 -26.89 0.86
N ASN A 138 13.06 -26.73 -0.34
CA ASN A 138 13.60 -25.80 -1.35
C ASN A 138 12.98 -24.40 -1.18
N ALA A 139 13.77 -23.48 -0.62
CA ALA A 139 13.27 -22.45 0.30
C ALA A 139 13.49 -20.98 -0.11
N LEU A 140 13.51 -20.61 -1.40
CA LEU A 140 13.64 -19.19 -1.81
C LEU A 140 12.61 -18.76 -2.86
N GLY A 141 12.67 -19.25 -4.10
CA GLY A 141 11.73 -18.86 -5.18
C GLY A 141 10.27 -19.27 -5.00
N ARG A 142 9.92 -19.94 -3.89
CA ARG A 142 8.53 -20.28 -3.51
C ARG A 142 7.95 -19.32 -2.48
N GLU A 143 8.79 -18.59 -1.76
CA GLU A 143 8.36 -17.74 -0.65
C GLU A 143 7.70 -16.46 -1.17
N GLU A 144 8.17 -15.94 -2.30
CA GLU A 144 7.54 -14.83 -3.03
C GLU A 144 6.14 -15.19 -3.57
N LEU A 145 5.95 -16.44 -4.02
CA LEU A 145 4.65 -16.98 -4.47
C LEU A 145 3.63 -17.17 -3.34
N VAL A 146 4.07 -17.19 -2.09
CA VAL A 146 3.17 -17.14 -0.91
C VAL A 146 2.97 -15.70 -0.46
N THR A 147 4.06 -14.94 -0.40
CA THR A 147 4.08 -13.63 0.26
C THR A 147 3.35 -12.57 -0.55
N TRP A 148 3.68 -12.38 -1.83
CA TRP A 148 3.08 -11.28 -2.61
C TRP A 148 1.61 -11.55 -3.00
N PRO A 149 1.23 -12.75 -3.50
CA PRO A 149 -0.17 -13.07 -3.68
C PRO A 149 -0.95 -13.09 -2.36
N GLY A 150 -0.31 -13.50 -1.25
CA GLY A 150 -0.92 -13.50 0.06
C GLY A 150 -1.23 -12.09 0.58
N THR A 151 -0.25 -11.18 0.57
CA THR A 151 -0.46 -9.81 1.08
C THR A 151 -1.45 -9.01 0.24
N VAL A 152 -1.38 -9.09 -1.09
CA VAL A 152 -2.33 -8.38 -1.96
C VAL A 152 -3.70 -9.07 -1.94
N GLY A 153 -3.75 -10.40 -1.80
CA GLY A 153 -5.00 -11.14 -1.62
C GLY A 153 -5.71 -10.78 -0.32
N ILE A 154 -4.99 -10.54 0.79
CA ILE A 154 -5.58 -10.08 2.05
C ILE A 154 -6.18 -8.67 1.92
N LEU A 155 -5.45 -7.75 1.27
CA LEU A 155 -5.98 -6.42 0.95
C LEU A 155 -7.22 -6.51 0.05
N GLY A 156 -7.20 -7.39 -0.96
CA GLY A 156 -8.35 -7.66 -1.82
C GLY A 156 -9.56 -8.23 -1.07
N VAL A 157 -9.35 -9.16 -0.13
CA VAL A 157 -10.43 -9.66 0.74
C VAL A 157 -11.02 -8.52 1.55
N ALA A 158 -10.19 -7.67 2.17
CA ALA A 158 -10.66 -6.54 2.93
C ALA A 158 -11.48 -5.55 2.07
N LEU A 159 -10.96 -5.14 0.91
CA LEU A 159 -11.64 -4.21 -0.01
C LEU A 159 -12.95 -4.77 -0.58
N MET A 160 -12.98 -6.05 -0.98
CA MET A 160 -14.20 -6.68 -1.49
C MET A 160 -15.23 -6.88 -0.38
N PHE A 161 -14.78 -7.19 0.84
CA PHE A 161 -15.66 -7.31 2.00
C PHE A 161 -16.24 -5.95 2.42
N SER A 162 -15.47 -4.87 2.34
CA SER A 162 -15.94 -3.49 2.52
C SER A 162 -17.11 -3.17 1.59
N VAL A 163 -16.91 -3.29 0.27
CA VAL A 163 -17.93 -2.96 -0.75
C VAL A 163 -19.17 -3.85 -0.62
N GLY A 164 -18.99 -5.12 -0.24
CA GLY A 164 -20.07 -6.07 -0.04
C GLY A 164 -20.93 -5.86 1.20
N LEU A 165 -20.51 -5.01 2.15
CA LEU A 165 -21.23 -4.72 3.40
C LEU A 165 -21.65 -3.25 3.55
N GLU A 166 -21.45 -2.43 2.52
CA GLU A 166 -21.76 -1.00 2.54
C GLU A 166 -23.27 -0.72 2.75
N ASP A 167 -24.16 -1.60 2.31
CA ASP A 167 -25.63 -1.51 2.52
C ASP A 167 -26.09 -2.05 3.91
N GLN A 168 -25.24 -1.96 4.94
CA GLN A 168 -25.54 -2.50 6.27
C GLN A 168 -25.47 -1.40 7.31
N ASP A 169 -26.58 -0.68 7.50
CA ASP A 169 -26.72 0.45 8.43
C ASP A 169 -26.16 0.17 9.84
N TRP A 170 -26.25 -1.08 10.31
CA TRP A 170 -25.76 -1.51 11.63
C TRP A 170 -24.23 -1.68 11.73
N LEU A 171 -23.51 -1.60 10.61
CA LEU A 171 -22.05 -1.75 10.55
C LEU A 171 -21.30 -0.42 10.44
N GLU A 172 -21.98 0.70 10.20
CA GLU A 172 -21.35 2.02 9.98
C GLU A 172 -20.32 2.34 11.09
N ASP A 173 -20.75 2.32 12.36
CA ASP A 173 -19.94 2.56 13.56
C ASP A 173 -18.76 1.58 13.75
N VAL A 174 -18.82 0.39 13.11
CA VAL A 174 -17.87 -0.72 13.34
C VAL A 174 -17.05 -1.05 12.09
N PHE A 175 -17.28 -0.36 10.98
CA PHE A 175 -16.79 -0.77 9.66
C PHE A 175 -15.26 -0.80 9.60
N GLY A 176 -14.60 0.28 10.03
CA GLY A 176 -13.14 0.36 10.05
C GLY A 176 -12.49 -0.67 10.98
N TYR A 177 -13.14 -1.00 12.10
CA TYR A 177 -12.72 -2.08 13.00
C TYR A 177 -12.76 -3.45 12.33
N VAL A 178 -13.83 -3.75 11.61
CA VAL A 178 -14.01 -5.03 10.91
C VAL A 178 -12.99 -5.15 9.77
N VAL A 179 -12.82 -4.11 8.96
CA VAL A 179 -11.85 -4.07 7.85
C VAL A 179 -10.41 -4.23 8.37
N GLY A 180 -10.00 -3.41 9.35
CA GLY A 180 -8.68 -3.50 9.96
C GLY A 180 -8.44 -4.84 10.67
N GLY A 181 -9.47 -5.38 11.33
CA GLY A 181 -9.46 -6.69 11.97
C GLY A 181 -9.29 -7.86 11.00
N ILE A 182 -9.96 -7.82 9.83
CA ILE A 182 -9.79 -8.81 8.75
C ILE A 182 -8.35 -8.78 8.22
N ILE A 183 -7.83 -7.58 7.93
CA ILE A 183 -6.44 -7.42 7.48
C ILE A 183 -5.47 -7.99 8.51
N ALA A 184 -5.61 -7.60 9.78
CA ALA A 184 -4.73 -8.05 10.85
C ALA A 184 -4.82 -9.56 11.09
N GLY A 185 -6.03 -10.12 11.18
CA GLY A 185 -6.26 -11.54 11.42
C GLY A 185 -5.71 -12.44 10.31
N LEU A 186 -6.02 -12.11 9.04
CA LEU A 186 -5.49 -12.86 7.90
C LEU A 186 -3.97 -12.67 7.75
N ALA A 187 -3.43 -11.49 8.06
CA ALA A 187 -1.98 -11.26 8.04
C ALA A 187 -1.25 -12.06 9.13
N ILE A 188 -1.83 -12.21 10.33
CA ILE A 188 -1.30 -13.11 11.37
C ILE A 188 -1.28 -14.56 10.87
N VAL A 189 -2.36 -15.05 10.23
CA VAL A 189 -2.40 -16.39 9.63
C VAL A 189 -1.33 -16.55 8.53
N GLY A 190 -1.17 -15.55 7.67
CA GLY A 190 -0.11 -15.49 6.65
C GLY A 190 1.30 -15.52 7.24
N TYR A 191 1.53 -14.79 8.33
CA TYR A 191 2.78 -14.82 9.08
C TYR A 191 3.05 -16.18 9.71
N LEU A 192 2.06 -16.83 10.33
CA LEU A 192 2.20 -18.19 10.87
C LEU A 192 2.44 -19.24 9.77
N ALA A 193 1.96 -19.00 8.55
CA ALA A 193 2.18 -19.87 7.41
C ALA A 193 3.57 -19.70 6.74
N ALA A 194 4.04 -18.46 6.58
CA ALA A 194 5.20 -18.12 5.75
C ALA A 194 6.38 -17.45 6.51
N ARG A 195 6.15 -16.96 7.73
CA ARG A 195 7.12 -16.28 8.61
C ARG A 195 7.86 -15.10 7.96
N ARG A 196 7.18 -14.27 7.16
CA ARG A 196 7.78 -13.11 6.46
C ARG A 196 7.33 -11.77 7.02
N ALA A 197 8.27 -10.82 7.05
CA ALA A 197 8.05 -9.45 7.54
C ALA A 197 6.92 -8.70 6.81
N ALA A 198 6.65 -8.98 5.53
CA ALA A 198 5.57 -8.35 4.79
C ALA A 198 4.18 -8.57 5.43
N PHE A 199 3.95 -9.76 6.00
CA PHE A 199 2.73 -10.04 6.77
C PHE A 199 2.70 -9.32 8.13
N VAL A 200 3.87 -9.06 8.74
CA VAL A 200 3.94 -8.26 9.98
C VAL A 200 3.60 -6.79 9.69
N VAL A 201 4.15 -6.23 8.61
CA VAL A 201 3.82 -4.86 8.16
C VAL A 201 2.32 -4.74 7.83
N LEU A 202 1.76 -5.75 7.14
CA LEU A 202 0.33 -5.77 6.83
C LEU A 202 -0.56 -5.91 8.08
N ALA A 203 -0.13 -6.70 9.08
CA ALA A 203 -0.84 -6.79 10.35
C ALA A 203 -0.81 -5.46 11.13
N LEU A 204 0.34 -4.78 11.15
CA LEU A 204 0.47 -3.44 11.74
C LEU A 204 -0.38 -2.40 11.01
N PHE A 205 -0.50 -2.49 9.68
CA PHE A 205 -1.39 -1.63 8.90
C PHE A 205 -2.87 -1.85 9.27
N GLY A 206 -3.32 -3.10 9.36
CA GLY A 206 -4.69 -3.42 9.82
C GLY A 206 -4.98 -2.94 11.26
N ILE A 207 -4.01 -3.12 12.17
CA ILE A 207 -4.08 -2.58 13.54
C ILE A 207 -4.09 -1.05 13.54
N GLY A 208 -3.38 -0.40 12.62
CA GLY A 208 -3.38 1.06 12.46
C GLY A 208 -4.75 1.61 12.06
N ILE A 209 -5.50 0.90 11.20
CA ILE A 209 -6.89 1.26 10.86
C ILE A 209 -7.79 1.14 12.10
N VAL A 210 -7.70 0.02 12.84
CA VAL A 210 -8.44 -0.18 14.10
C VAL A 210 -8.13 0.94 15.11
N TYR A 211 -6.86 1.32 15.24
CA TYR A 211 -6.43 2.40 16.14
C TYR A 211 -6.96 3.77 15.70
N ALA A 212 -6.99 4.07 14.40
CA ALA A 212 -7.51 5.34 13.89
C ALA A 212 -9.00 5.52 14.23
N ASN A 213 -9.81 4.48 14.04
CA ASN A 213 -11.24 4.50 14.40
C ASN A 213 -11.41 4.63 15.93
N ALA A 214 -10.65 3.86 16.72
CA ALA A 214 -10.68 3.97 18.18
C ALA A 214 -10.19 5.32 18.74
N PHE A 215 -9.42 6.08 17.94
CA PHE A 215 -9.02 7.44 18.28
C PHE A 215 -10.14 8.44 17.93
N GLU A 216 -10.78 8.27 16.77
CA GLU A 216 -11.94 9.07 16.34
C GLU A 216 -13.11 8.92 17.31
N ASP A 217 -13.49 7.70 17.69
CA ASP A 217 -14.56 7.43 18.67
C ASP A 217 -14.30 8.03 20.07
N LEU A 218 -13.03 8.25 20.43
CA LEU A 218 -12.63 8.71 21.76
C LEU A 218 -12.37 10.22 21.83
N PHE A 219 -12.08 10.87 20.70
CA PHE A 219 -11.64 12.26 20.63
C PHE A 219 -12.35 13.12 19.58
N GLY A 220 -13.22 12.55 18.74
CA GLY A 220 -13.93 13.25 17.65
C GLY A 220 -14.80 14.42 18.15
N ASP A 221 -15.47 14.25 19.29
CA ASP A 221 -16.28 15.29 19.94
C ASP A 221 -15.46 16.47 20.53
N VAL A 222 -14.14 16.48 20.41
CA VAL A 222 -13.23 17.42 21.08
C VAL A 222 -12.52 18.36 20.07
N GLY A 223 -13.30 19.01 19.20
CA GLY A 223 -12.81 20.11 18.35
C GLY A 223 -13.86 20.62 17.35
N ASP A 224 -13.83 21.92 17.03
CA ASP A 224 -14.59 22.47 15.90
C ASP A 224 -14.01 21.92 14.57
N GLU A 225 -14.88 21.50 13.64
CA GLU A 225 -14.57 20.63 12.48
C GLU A 225 -13.65 21.20 11.37
N ASN A 226 -12.88 22.26 11.63
CA ASN A 226 -12.22 23.06 10.60
C ASN A 226 -10.70 22.85 10.49
N ASP A 227 -10.23 21.58 10.42
CA ASP A 227 -8.80 21.25 10.32
C ASP A 227 -8.42 20.03 9.42
N VAL A 228 -9.39 19.41 8.73
CA VAL A 228 -9.17 18.21 7.89
C VAL A 228 -8.05 18.38 6.85
N ALA A 229 -7.94 19.57 6.25
CA ALA A 229 -6.92 19.88 5.25
C ALA A 229 -5.50 20.04 5.83
N ILE A 230 -5.36 20.46 7.08
CA ILE A 230 -4.05 20.73 7.72
C ILE A 230 -3.44 19.43 8.25
N VAL A 231 -4.25 18.51 8.78
CA VAL A 231 -3.79 17.18 9.19
C VAL A 231 -3.31 16.36 7.99
N ALA A 232 -4.02 16.40 6.86
CA ALA A 232 -3.57 15.79 5.61
C ALA A 232 -2.23 16.37 5.10
N ALA A 233 -2.04 17.69 5.22
CA ALA A 233 -0.79 18.36 4.87
C ALA A 233 0.39 17.95 5.77
N ILE A 234 0.15 17.76 7.08
CA ILE A 234 1.16 17.27 8.04
C ILE A 234 1.53 15.81 7.74
N ALA A 235 0.57 14.94 7.43
CA ALA A 235 0.82 13.55 7.06
C ALA A 235 1.69 13.43 5.79
N LEU A 236 1.41 14.25 4.76
CA LEU A 236 2.22 14.31 3.54
C LEU A 236 3.62 14.90 3.80
N ALA A 237 3.75 15.90 4.67
CA ALA A 237 5.03 16.48 5.03
C ALA A 237 5.95 15.49 5.76
N VAL A 238 5.41 14.68 6.68
CA VAL A 238 6.16 13.61 7.36
C VAL A 238 6.62 12.53 6.37
N PHE A 239 5.79 12.19 5.38
CA PHE A 239 6.15 11.26 4.29
C PHE A 239 7.32 11.81 3.44
N VAL A 240 7.29 13.10 3.07
CA VAL A 240 8.36 13.77 2.30
C VAL A 240 9.68 13.84 3.08
N VAL A 241 9.64 14.17 4.37
CA VAL A 241 10.83 14.21 5.24
C VAL A 241 11.40 12.81 5.46
N GLY A 242 10.55 11.80 5.70
CA GLY A 242 10.97 10.41 5.82
C GLY A 242 11.68 9.89 4.56
N ALA A 243 11.13 10.16 3.37
CA ALA A 243 11.76 9.79 2.10
C ALA A 243 13.10 10.51 1.88
N THR A 244 13.21 11.77 2.31
CA THR A 244 14.44 12.58 2.18
C THR A 244 15.55 12.08 3.10
N VAL A 245 15.24 11.67 4.34
CA VAL A 245 16.22 11.06 5.26
C VAL A 245 16.67 9.68 4.76
N LEU A 246 15.76 8.86 4.21
CA LEU A 246 16.10 7.53 3.69
C LEU A 246 16.99 7.59 2.43
N GLY A 247 16.80 8.60 1.59
CA GLY A 247 17.59 8.81 0.36
C GLY A 247 19.03 9.27 0.61
N TRP A 248 19.31 9.93 1.75
CA TRP A 248 20.59 10.59 2.00
C TRP A 248 21.72 9.69 2.56
N LEU A 249 21.43 8.42 2.88
CA LEU A 249 22.29 7.60 3.75
C LEU A 249 22.99 6.38 3.09
N LEU A 250 22.75 6.05 1.82
CA LEU A 250 23.11 4.70 1.30
C LEU A 250 24.01 4.65 0.05
N PRO A 251 25.28 4.19 0.18
CA PRO A 251 26.17 3.90 -0.95
C PRO A 251 25.89 2.51 -1.59
N THR A 252 24.62 2.20 -1.87
CA THR A 252 24.20 0.91 -2.45
C THR A 252 23.21 1.08 -3.59
N ARG A 253 23.61 0.68 -4.81
CA ARG A 253 22.86 0.94 -6.07
C ARG A 253 21.46 0.32 -6.13
N ALA A 254 21.17 -0.70 -5.33
CA ALA A 254 19.86 -1.36 -5.30
C ALA A 254 18.82 -0.60 -4.45
N THR A 255 19.24 0.00 -3.33
CA THR A 255 18.34 0.76 -2.44
C THR A 255 17.97 2.11 -3.05
N SER A 256 18.93 2.80 -3.67
CA SER A 256 18.64 4.02 -4.44
C SER A 256 17.73 3.76 -5.64
N GLY A 257 17.95 2.65 -6.37
CA GLY A 257 17.06 2.22 -7.45
C GLY A 257 15.63 1.92 -6.97
N ALA A 258 15.47 1.29 -5.81
CA ALA A 258 14.16 1.04 -5.21
C ALA A 258 13.49 2.34 -4.72
N ALA A 259 14.25 3.29 -4.15
CA ALA A 259 13.72 4.59 -3.75
C ALA A 259 13.23 5.41 -4.96
N VAL A 260 14.02 5.45 -6.04
CA VAL A 260 13.61 6.07 -7.32
C VAL A 260 12.37 5.38 -7.91
N ALA A 261 12.27 4.05 -7.79
CA ALA A 261 11.08 3.33 -8.23
C ALA A 261 9.82 3.68 -7.40
N ALA A 262 9.95 3.85 -6.08
CA ALA A 262 8.86 4.33 -5.22
C ALA A 262 8.43 5.77 -5.59
N VAL A 263 9.39 6.69 -5.78
CA VAL A 263 9.12 8.05 -6.27
C VAL A 263 8.44 8.02 -7.65
N GLY A 264 8.82 7.10 -8.52
CA GLY A 264 8.16 6.87 -9.81
C GLY A 264 6.69 6.48 -9.67
N VAL A 265 6.37 5.50 -8.82
CA VAL A 265 4.96 5.10 -8.56
C VAL A 265 4.15 6.28 -8.01
N VAL A 266 4.68 7.01 -7.03
CA VAL A 266 4.00 8.19 -6.46
C VAL A 266 3.81 9.29 -7.50
N GLY A 267 4.84 9.63 -8.28
CA GLY A 267 4.76 10.67 -9.30
C GLY A 267 3.74 10.36 -10.40
N PHE A 268 3.72 9.12 -10.90
CA PHE A 268 2.71 8.69 -11.87
C PHE A 268 1.30 8.68 -11.27
N GLY A 269 1.14 8.24 -10.02
CA GLY A 269 -0.14 8.31 -9.31
C GLY A 269 -0.65 9.74 -9.15
N LEU A 270 0.23 10.68 -8.77
CA LEU A 270 -0.13 12.11 -8.60
C LEU A 270 -0.47 12.79 -9.91
N ILE A 271 0.23 12.49 -11.02
CA ILE A 271 -0.10 13.03 -12.34
C ILE A 271 -1.50 12.57 -12.78
N MET A 272 -1.77 11.27 -12.66
CA MET A 272 -3.06 10.69 -13.03
C MET A 272 -4.21 11.17 -12.13
N ALA A 273 -3.97 11.32 -10.82
CA ALA A 273 -4.94 11.92 -9.90
C ALA A 273 -5.18 13.41 -10.21
N GLY A 274 -4.14 14.15 -10.61
CA GLY A 274 -4.26 15.54 -11.04
C GLY A 274 -5.10 15.70 -12.32
N MET A 275 -4.93 14.82 -13.30
CA MET A 275 -5.78 14.76 -14.50
C MET A 275 -7.24 14.46 -14.16
N LEU A 276 -7.49 13.47 -13.30
CA LEU A 276 -8.84 13.14 -12.83
C LEU A 276 -9.50 14.32 -12.10
N LEU A 277 -8.78 14.98 -11.20
CA LEU A 277 -9.26 16.19 -10.52
C LEU A 277 -9.55 17.32 -11.50
N ALA A 278 -8.70 17.56 -12.50
CA ALA A 278 -8.94 18.57 -13.52
C ALA A 278 -10.21 18.27 -14.35
N GLN A 279 -10.45 17.01 -14.70
CA GLN A 279 -11.65 16.57 -15.39
C GLN A 279 -12.92 16.75 -14.52
N MET A 280 -12.86 16.41 -13.23
CA MET A 280 -13.95 16.64 -12.27
C MET A 280 -14.25 18.13 -12.05
N PHE A 281 -13.22 18.97 -11.91
CA PHE A 281 -13.44 20.42 -11.81
C PHE A 281 -14.02 20.99 -13.11
N SER A 282 -13.54 20.53 -14.28
CA SER A 282 -14.08 20.94 -15.57
C SER A 282 -15.57 20.61 -15.71
N SER A 283 -15.99 19.38 -15.34
CA SER A 283 -17.40 18.97 -15.41
C SER A 283 -18.30 19.68 -14.40
N MET A 284 -17.78 20.02 -13.21
CA MET A 284 -18.50 20.87 -12.26
C MET A 284 -18.69 22.29 -12.81
N PHE A 285 -17.63 22.93 -13.32
CA PHE A 285 -17.72 24.31 -13.81
C PHE A 285 -18.46 24.44 -15.15
N SER A 286 -18.42 23.43 -16.04
CA SER A 286 -19.25 23.42 -17.26
C SER A 286 -20.74 23.35 -16.93
N SER A 287 -21.11 22.63 -15.85
CA SER A 287 -22.50 22.63 -15.35
C SER A 287 -22.94 23.98 -14.77
N PHE A 288 -22.03 24.79 -14.20
CA PHE A 288 -22.32 26.16 -13.76
C PHE A 288 -22.31 27.19 -14.90
N GLY A 289 -21.56 26.96 -15.97
CA GLY A 289 -21.33 27.89 -17.07
C GLY A 289 -22.52 28.18 -18.01
N LEU A 290 -23.69 27.57 -17.76
CA LEU A 290 -24.89 27.71 -18.59
C LEU A 290 -26.04 28.48 -17.93
N MET A 291 -25.85 29.06 -16.73
CA MET A 291 -26.93 29.70 -15.97
C MET A 291 -26.97 31.24 -15.98
N ASP A 292 -26.00 31.95 -16.56
CA ASP A 292 -26.09 33.42 -16.72
C ASP A 292 -25.24 33.98 -17.89
N MET A 293 -25.64 35.16 -18.38
CA MET A 293 -25.19 35.91 -19.58
C MET A 293 -25.60 35.29 -20.94
N GLY A 294 -26.44 35.92 -21.77
CA GLY A 294 -27.18 37.19 -21.65
C GLY A 294 -27.92 37.50 -22.97
N PRO A 295 -28.94 38.38 -22.99
CA PRO A 295 -29.77 38.56 -24.18
C PRO A 295 -29.12 39.50 -25.23
N GLY A 296 -28.44 38.89 -26.21
CA GLY A 296 -28.30 39.45 -27.56
C GLY A 296 -26.89 39.82 -28.02
N GLU A 297 -26.31 38.97 -28.89
CA GLU A 297 -25.77 39.38 -30.20
C GLU A 297 -25.74 38.16 -31.14
N GLU A 298 -25.91 38.37 -32.46
CA GLU A 298 -26.28 37.33 -33.43
C GLU A 298 -25.09 36.50 -33.99
N SER A 299 -24.31 35.88 -33.12
CA SER A 299 -23.47 34.71 -33.47
C SER A 299 -24.14 33.44 -32.95
N ASP A 300 -24.35 32.44 -33.81
CA ASP A 300 -25.24 31.27 -33.60
C ASP A 300 -25.46 30.90 -32.11
N PRO A 301 -26.59 31.34 -31.50
CA PRO A 301 -26.76 31.30 -30.04
C PRO A 301 -26.97 29.89 -29.47
N PHE A 302 -26.88 28.85 -30.30
CA PHE A 302 -26.87 27.44 -29.90
C PHE A 302 -25.50 26.76 -30.08
N ALA A 303 -24.54 27.43 -30.73
CA ALA A 303 -23.15 27.03 -30.64
C ALA A 303 -22.64 27.44 -29.26
N ALA A 304 -22.84 26.57 -28.26
CA ALA A 304 -22.11 26.65 -27.01
C ALA A 304 -20.62 26.85 -27.34
N PRO A 305 -19.89 27.77 -26.68
CA PRO A 305 -18.45 27.77 -26.80
C PRO A 305 -18.01 26.36 -26.40
N GLU A 306 -17.37 25.63 -27.31
CA GLU A 306 -16.79 24.33 -26.99
C GLU A 306 -15.89 24.57 -25.77
N SER A 307 -16.36 24.15 -24.60
CA SER A 307 -15.53 24.06 -23.42
C SER A 307 -14.34 23.26 -23.87
N PRO A 308 -13.10 23.79 -23.80
CA PRO A 308 -11.95 23.14 -24.43
C PRO A 308 -11.86 21.74 -23.86
N ASP A 309 -12.28 20.75 -24.64
CA ASP A 309 -12.38 19.38 -24.19
C ASP A 309 -10.97 18.99 -23.80
N LEU A 310 -10.79 18.73 -22.51
CA LEU A 310 -9.52 18.31 -21.94
C LEU A 310 -9.32 16.85 -22.32
N ASP A 311 -9.06 16.64 -23.62
CA ASP A 311 -8.72 15.36 -24.22
C ASP A 311 -7.34 14.93 -23.70
N PHE A 312 -7.39 14.23 -22.58
CA PHE A 312 -6.24 13.59 -21.98
C PHE A 312 -5.97 12.19 -22.57
N ASP A 313 -6.74 11.69 -23.55
CA ASP A 313 -6.66 10.29 -23.97
C ASP A 313 -5.24 9.93 -24.41
N ASN A 314 -4.68 10.71 -25.33
CA ASN A 314 -3.31 10.52 -25.80
C ASN A 314 -2.29 10.54 -24.65
N ASP A 315 -2.44 11.45 -23.70
CA ASP A 315 -1.53 11.61 -22.57
C ASP A 315 -1.63 10.41 -21.61
N VAL A 316 -2.84 9.93 -21.33
CA VAL A 316 -3.06 8.71 -20.52
C VAL A 316 -2.50 7.47 -21.21
N TRP A 317 -2.65 7.33 -22.53
CA TRP A 317 -2.05 6.22 -23.28
C TRP A 317 -0.51 6.27 -23.24
N VAL A 318 0.09 7.45 -23.35
CA VAL A 318 1.55 7.64 -23.18
C VAL A 318 1.98 7.28 -21.75
N ILE A 319 1.23 7.74 -20.73
CA ILE A 319 1.49 7.43 -19.32
C ILE A 319 1.38 5.93 -19.06
N LEU A 320 0.35 5.25 -19.58
CA LEU A 320 0.20 3.79 -19.49
C LEU A 320 1.35 3.04 -20.16
N GLY A 321 1.79 3.48 -21.34
CA GLY A 321 2.95 2.91 -22.04
C GLY A 321 4.24 3.01 -21.24
N LEU A 322 4.50 4.18 -20.62
CA LEU A 322 5.65 4.39 -19.73
C LEU A 322 5.51 3.59 -18.44
N ALA A 323 4.33 3.53 -17.84
CA ALA A 323 4.07 2.75 -16.63
C ALA A 323 4.26 1.25 -16.85
N LEU A 324 3.85 0.72 -18.01
CA LEU A 324 4.10 -0.65 -18.43
C LEU A 324 5.61 -0.92 -18.59
N LEU A 325 6.33 -0.03 -19.28
CA LEU A 325 7.78 -0.13 -19.47
C LEU A 325 8.53 -0.16 -18.12
N LEU A 326 8.19 0.75 -17.21
CA LEU A 326 8.74 0.81 -15.85
C LEU A 326 8.40 -0.44 -15.03
N THR A 327 7.15 -0.91 -15.10
CA THR A 327 6.70 -2.14 -14.43
C THR A 327 7.51 -3.36 -14.88
N VAL A 328 7.70 -3.53 -16.19
CA VAL A 328 8.52 -4.60 -16.76
C VAL A 328 9.99 -4.45 -16.35
N MET A 329 10.54 -3.23 -16.39
CA MET A 329 11.91 -2.95 -15.97
C MET A 329 12.14 -3.28 -14.49
N TRP A 330 11.21 -2.90 -13.59
CA TRP A 330 11.30 -3.19 -12.15
C TRP A 330 11.07 -4.68 -11.87
N ALA A 331 10.16 -5.35 -12.56
CA ALA A 331 10.00 -6.80 -12.46
C ALA A 331 11.30 -7.54 -12.88
N LEU A 332 11.96 -7.09 -13.94
CA LEU A 332 13.27 -7.62 -14.37
C LEU A 332 14.40 -7.27 -13.39
N ALA A 333 14.38 -6.08 -12.79
CA ALA A 333 15.33 -5.67 -11.75
C ALA A 333 15.17 -6.53 -10.48
N ALA A 334 13.94 -6.79 -10.04
CA ALA A 334 13.61 -7.71 -8.96
C ALA A 334 14.13 -9.13 -9.26
N ALA A 335 13.85 -9.66 -10.45
CA ALA A 335 14.34 -10.98 -10.89
C ALA A 335 15.87 -11.11 -10.90
N ARG A 336 16.61 -10.02 -11.22
CA ARG A 336 18.08 -10.04 -11.24
C ARG A 336 18.72 -9.81 -9.86
N THR A 337 18.13 -8.94 -9.04
CA THR A 337 18.74 -8.47 -7.78
C THR A 337 18.19 -9.16 -6.54
N GLY A 338 16.98 -9.71 -6.59
CA GLY A 338 16.24 -10.18 -5.43
C GLY A 338 15.80 -9.09 -4.45
N HIS A 339 15.90 -7.81 -4.85
CA HIS A 339 15.58 -6.70 -3.96
C HIS A 339 14.07 -6.45 -3.93
N SER A 340 13.46 -6.70 -2.78
CA SER A 340 12.00 -6.59 -2.56
C SER A 340 11.40 -5.25 -2.98
N GLY A 341 12.15 -4.15 -2.85
CA GLY A 341 11.71 -2.82 -3.29
C GLY A 341 11.30 -2.77 -4.77
N PHE A 342 12.03 -3.44 -5.68
CA PHE A 342 11.62 -3.49 -7.08
C PHE A 342 10.37 -4.37 -7.31
N THR A 343 10.21 -5.43 -6.51
CA THR A 343 9.01 -6.26 -6.51
C THR A 343 7.78 -5.46 -6.07
N ILE A 344 7.93 -4.64 -5.01
CA ILE A 344 6.88 -3.74 -4.53
C ILE A 344 6.51 -2.72 -5.61
N SER A 345 7.48 -2.05 -6.23
CA SER A 345 7.19 -1.08 -7.29
C SER A 345 6.52 -1.71 -8.51
N ALA A 346 6.94 -2.93 -8.91
CA ALA A 346 6.31 -3.66 -10.02
C ALA A 346 4.88 -4.16 -9.71
N ILE A 347 4.52 -4.29 -8.43
CA ILE A 347 3.14 -4.59 -7.98
C ILE A 347 2.32 -3.30 -7.89
N ALA A 348 2.88 -2.26 -7.26
CA ALA A 348 2.19 -1.01 -6.96
C ALA A 348 1.88 -0.19 -8.22
N MET A 349 2.80 -0.15 -9.20
CA MET A 349 2.62 0.64 -10.42
C MET A 349 1.34 0.30 -11.19
N PRO A 350 1.08 -0.96 -11.60
CA PRO A 350 -0.20 -1.29 -12.23
C PRO A 350 -1.38 -1.11 -11.26
N SER A 351 -1.22 -1.45 -9.98
CA SER A 351 -2.27 -1.36 -8.96
C SER A 351 -2.77 0.07 -8.69
N VAL A 352 -1.99 1.10 -9.03
CA VAL A 352 -2.33 2.52 -8.86
C VAL A 352 -2.65 3.18 -10.20
N VAL A 353 -1.78 3.02 -11.20
CA VAL A 353 -1.88 3.76 -12.48
C VAL A 353 -2.99 3.23 -13.36
N VAL A 354 -3.21 1.91 -13.43
CA VAL A 354 -4.24 1.34 -14.31
C VAL A 354 -5.66 1.70 -13.84
N PRO A 355 -6.02 1.60 -12.54
CA PRO A 355 -7.31 2.10 -12.07
C PRO A 355 -7.50 3.58 -12.42
N LEU A 356 -6.57 4.47 -12.06
CA LEU A 356 -6.68 5.91 -12.35
C LEU A 356 -6.85 6.18 -13.86
N ALA A 357 -6.16 5.42 -14.73
CA ALA A 357 -6.34 5.53 -16.17
C ALA A 357 -7.76 5.14 -16.64
N THR A 358 -8.38 4.12 -16.04
CA THR A 358 -9.79 3.78 -16.34
C THR A 358 -10.80 4.82 -15.83
N PHE A 359 -10.39 5.75 -14.98
CA PHE A 359 -11.20 6.92 -14.61
C PHE A 359 -11.00 8.07 -15.60
N VAL A 360 -9.75 8.48 -15.86
CA VAL A 360 -9.46 9.62 -16.74
C VAL A 360 -9.95 9.39 -18.18
N LEU A 361 -9.77 8.18 -18.73
CA LEU A 361 -10.27 7.79 -20.06
C LEU A 361 -11.80 7.65 -20.13
N ALA A 362 -12.54 8.00 -19.07
CA ALA A 362 -14.01 7.92 -18.98
C ALA A 362 -14.62 6.60 -19.51
N VAL A 363 -13.90 5.49 -19.33
CA VAL A 363 -14.08 4.27 -20.12
C VAL A 363 -15.51 3.75 -20.08
N GLU A 364 -16.15 3.64 -21.25
CA GLU A 364 -17.54 3.17 -21.44
C GLU A 364 -17.80 1.77 -20.84
N HIS A 365 -16.75 0.96 -20.73
CA HIS A 365 -16.79 -0.48 -20.47
C HIS A 365 -15.75 -0.91 -19.41
N PRO A 366 -15.87 -0.43 -18.14
CA PRO A 366 -14.85 -0.65 -17.11
C PRO A 366 -14.72 -2.12 -16.69
N THR A 367 -15.82 -2.88 -16.74
CA THR A 367 -15.86 -4.33 -16.47
C THR A 367 -14.87 -5.10 -17.35
N TRP A 368 -14.85 -4.81 -18.66
CA TRP A 368 -13.97 -5.48 -19.63
C TRP A 368 -12.48 -5.20 -19.39
N TRP A 369 -12.14 -4.01 -18.89
CA TRP A 369 -10.79 -3.70 -18.45
C TRP A 369 -10.39 -4.47 -17.21
N GLY A 370 -11.26 -4.53 -16.20
CA GLY A 370 -11.07 -5.40 -15.03
C GLY A 370 -10.84 -6.86 -15.41
N VAL A 371 -11.67 -7.40 -16.32
CA VAL A 371 -11.55 -8.77 -16.84
C VAL A 371 -10.23 -8.99 -17.59
N ALA A 372 -9.86 -8.10 -18.51
CA ALA A 372 -8.63 -8.22 -19.29
C ALA A 372 -7.38 -8.19 -18.40
N VAL A 373 -7.33 -7.25 -17.46
CA VAL A 373 -6.24 -7.08 -16.49
C VAL A 373 -6.17 -8.29 -15.55
N ALA A 374 -7.30 -8.78 -15.02
CA ALA A 374 -7.34 -9.97 -14.19
C ALA A 374 -6.89 -11.23 -14.94
N ALA A 375 -7.33 -11.40 -16.19
CA ALA A 375 -6.96 -12.55 -17.02
C ALA A 375 -5.45 -12.58 -17.31
N VAL A 376 -4.86 -11.45 -17.72
CA VAL A 376 -3.41 -11.35 -17.94
C VAL A 376 -2.64 -11.57 -16.64
N GLY A 377 -3.10 -10.99 -15.53
CA GLY A 377 -2.49 -11.18 -14.21
C GLY A 377 -2.48 -12.65 -13.75
N ALA A 378 -3.60 -13.35 -13.90
CA ALA A 378 -3.75 -14.77 -13.60
C ALA A 378 -2.86 -15.65 -14.49
N VAL A 379 -2.76 -15.35 -15.79
CA VAL A 379 -1.87 -16.07 -16.73
C VAL A 379 -0.40 -15.90 -16.35
N LEU A 380 0.02 -14.68 -15.99
CA LEU A 380 1.40 -14.41 -15.55
C LEU A 380 1.74 -15.16 -14.24
N LEU A 381 0.82 -15.18 -13.27
CA LEU A 381 0.99 -15.96 -12.04
C LEU A 381 1.07 -17.46 -12.29
N ALA A 382 0.16 -18.00 -13.13
CA ALA A 382 0.16 -19.41 -13.50
C ALA A 382 1.47 -19.80 -14.22
N GLY A 383 1.94 -18.95 -15.13
CA GLY A 383 3.21 -19.10 -15.84
C GLY A 383 4.42 -19.10 -14.88
N GLY A 384 4.49 -18.13 -13.95
CA GLY A 384 5.52 -18.08 -12.92
C GLY A 384 5.55 -19.34 -12.05
N GLY A 385 4.38 -19.77 -11.56
CA GLY A 385 4.23 -20.99 -10.76
C GLY A 385 4.60 -22.27 -11.53
N MET A 386 4.23 -22.37 -12.81
CA MET A 386 4.60 -23.50 -13.67
C MET A 386 6.11 -23.53 -13.94
N LEU A 387 6.72 -22.40 -14.27
CA LEU A 387 8.16 -22.29 -14.52
C LEU A 387 8.99 -22.65 -13.28
N GLY A 388 8.54 -22.21 -12.09
CA GLY A 388 9.13 -22.62 -10.81
C GLY A 388 9.03 -24.13 -10.56
N ARG A 389 7.88 -24.76 -10.87
CA ARG A 389 7.72 -26.22 -10.78
C ARG A 389 8.63 -26.98 -11.74
N LEU A 390 8.82 -26.49 -12.97
CA LEU A 390 9.72 -27.11 -13.96
C LEU A 390 11.18 -27.05 -13.52
N ARG A 391 11.68 -25.88 -13.13
CA ARG A 391 13.06 -25.72 -12.60
C ARG A 391 13.31 -26.63 -11.39
N ALA A 392 12.35 -26.73 -10.48
CA ALA A 392 12.41 -27.61 -9.32
C ALA A 392 12.29 -29.12 -9.64
N ARG A 393 11.98 -29.51 -10.89
CA ARG A 393 12.11 -30.90 -11.38
C ARG A 393 13.50 -31.13 -11.98
N SER A 394 13.96 -30.26 -12.89
CA SER A 394 15.28 -30.37 -13.53
C SER A 394 16.43 -30.40 -12.53
N ALA A 395 16.35 -29.60 -11.45
CA ALA A 395 17.34 -29.62 -10.38
C ALA A 395 17.42 -30.99 -9.65
N ARG A 396 16.33 -31.78 -9.61
CA ARG A 396 16.27 -33.09 -8.96
C ARG A 396 16.61 -34.28 -9.86
N SER A 397 16.90 -34.04 -11.14
CA SER A 397 17.43 -35.05 -12.07
C SER A 397 18.93 -34.88 -12.34
N ALA A 398 19.57 -33.90 -11.70
CA ALA A 398 21.01 -33.63 -11.78
C ALA A 398 21.79 -34.12 -10.54
N TYR A 399 21.07 -34.62 -9.54
CA TYR A 399 21.55 -35.38 -8.38
C TYR A 399 20.90 -36.76 -8.40
#